data_AF-A0A9E3J9I1-F1
#
_entry.id   AF-A0A9E3J9I1-F1
#
_cell.length_a   1.000
_cell.length_b   1.000
_cell.length_c   1.000
_cell.angle_alpha   90.00
_cell.angle_beta   90.00
_cell.angle_gamma   90.00
#
_symmetry.space_group_name_H-M   'P 1'
#
loop_
_entity.id
_entity.type
_entity.pdbx_description
1 polymer ?
#
loop_
_entity_poly.entity_id
_entity_poly.type
_entity_poly.pdbx_seq_one_letter_code
_entity_poly.pdbx_strand_id
1 'polypeptide(L)'
;MSARIPLHKRLLVRLLITSGLIAVCSVAATAWLAVATTTQALREEQGQALADDMEVLAELSGYAATHPDWTGVAATVRELSARTGRRIALTASDRRVIADSASRGTSLPPSAAATVDPLHTDTYTERGAQVPGIDPRAVGPYRLTEAERVKVAALARKRQACFSQFGVRTRLSRTPSGRTLVTDAETGSAPDHVPDACADGLLNTPTPSEDKAVKEVKSLGRACLTKAGLDPRMAALLGSEPAGLDARDPLGGKLGTEEARSVQPCFDKARRTQLDPYVAPVAELFLGTGDTPA
;
A
#
# COMPACT_ATOMS: atom_id res chain seq x y z
N MET A 1 -25.17 41.56 74.13
CA MET A 1 -23.96 40.77 73.79
C MET A 1 -24.38 39.40 73.30
N SER A 2 -23.98 39.08 72.06
CA SER A 2 -23.99 37.78 71.36
C SER A 2 -25.04 36.72 71.71
N ALA A 3 -26.11 36.65 70.92
CA ALA A 3 -26.82 35.40 70.70
C ALA A 3 -26.08 34.60 69.61
N ARG A 4 -25.32 33.60 70.06
CA ARG A 4 -24.59 32.64 69.22
C ARG A 4 -25.58 31.87 68.33
N ILE A 5 -25.33 31.91 67.01
CA ILE A 5 -26.04 31.09 66.03
C ILE A 5 -25.83 29.61 66.41
N PRO A 6 -26.90 28.79 66.57
CA PRO A 6 -26.77 27.43 67.06
C PRO A 6 -26.04 26.55 66.03
N LEU A 7 -24.86 26.05 66.42
CA LEU A 7 -23.95 25.23 65.61
C LEU A 7 -24.62 23.96 65.03
N HIS A 8 -25.66 23.44 65.69
CA HIS A 8 -26.40 22.24 65.26
C HIS A 8 -27.17 22.43 63.95
N LYS A 9 -27.67 23.64 63.64
CA LYS A 9 -28.30 23.91 62.33
C LYS A 9 -27.28 23.93 61.19
N ARG A 10 -26.04 24.33 61.45
CA ARG A 10 -24.96 24.38 60.44
C ARG A 10 -24.36 23.00 60.14
N LEU A 11 -24.28 22.13 61.15
CA LEU A 11 -23.76 20.76 60.98
C LEU A 11 -24.71 19.87 60.17
N LEU A 12 -26.02 19.90 60.47
CA LEU A 12 -27.02 19.15 59.70
C LEU A 12 -27.11 19.63 58.25
N VAL A 13 -27.08 20.95 58.03
CA VAL A 13 -27.06 21.52 56.67
C VAL A 13 -25.79 21.12 55.92
N ARG A 14 -24.63 21.13 56.58
CA ARG A 14 -23.37 20.65 55.97
C ARG A 14 -23.45 19.17 55.59
N LEU A 15 -23.95 18.31 56.48
CA LEU A 15 -24.08 16.87 56.23
C LEU A 15 -25.05 16.57 55.07
N LEU A 16 -26.17 17.29 55.00
CA LEU A 16 -27.12 17.17 53.89
C LEU A 16 -26.52 17.63 52.56
N ILE A 17 -25.79 18.75 52.54
CA ILE A 17 -25.12 19.24 51.33
C ILE A 17 -24.06 18.25 50.87
N THR A 18 -23.23 17.71 51.78
CA THR A 18 -22.19 16.73 51.42
C THR A 18 -22.80 15.42 50.92
N SER A 19 -23.86 14.92 51.56
CA SER A 19 -24.55 13.71 51.09
C SER A 19 -25.20 13.91 49.72
N GLY A 20 -25.80 15.08 49.48
CA GLY A 20 -26.37 15.44 48.18
C GLY A 20 -25.30 15.54 47.10
N LEU A 21 -24.16 16.18 47.39
CA LEU A 21 -23.02 16.28 46.48
C LEU A 21 -22.45 14.91 46.12
N ILE A 22 -22.28 14.03 47.11
CA ILE A 22 -21.81 12.65 46.89
C ILE A 22 -22.80 11.88 46.01
N ALA A 23 -24.10 11.98 46.28
CA ALA A 23 -25.13 11.32 45.48
C ALA A 23 -25.12 11.80 44.03
N VAL A 24 -25.07 13.12 43.79
CA VAL A 24 -25.01 13.70 42.45
C VAL A 24 -23.73 13.29 41.71
N CYS A 25 -22.57 13.33 42.39
CA CYS A 25 -21.31 12.86 41.82
C CYS A 25 -21.36 11.38 41.45
N SER A 26 -21.96 10.53 42.29
CA SER A 26 -22.10 9.10 42.01
C SER A 26 -22.98 8.85 40.80
N VAL A 27 -24.12 9.55 40.67
CA VAL A 27 -25.01 9.41 39.52
C VAL A 27 -24.34 9.89 38.23
N ALA A 28 -23.64 11.02 38.28
CA ALA A 28 -22.89 11.55 37.14
C ALA A 28 -21.76 10.60 36.71
N ALA A 29 -21.03 10.00 37.65
CA ALA A 29 -19.98 9.03 37.37
C ALA A 29 -20.53 7.77 36.69
N THR A 30 -21.63 7.21 37.20
CA THR A 30 -22.27 6.02 36.60
C THR A 30 -22.82 6.33 35.20
N ALA A 31 -23.46 7.49 35.02
CA ALA A 31 -23.96 7.92 33.71
C ALA A 31 -22.82 8.11 32.70
N TRP A 32 -21.72 8.74 33.11
CA TRP A 32 -20.54 8.91 32.27
C TRP A 32 -19.89 7.57 31.92
N LEU A 33 -19.77 6.64 32.88
CA LEU A 33 -19.25 5.29 32.62
C LEU A 33 -20.11 4.53 31.60
N ALA A 34 -21.43 4.59 31.73
CA ALA A 34 -22.35 3.93 30.80
C ALA A 34 -22.23 4.50 29.37
N VAL A 35 -22.10 5.83 29.24
CA VAL A 35 -21.92 6.51 27.93
C VAL A 35 -20.52 6.26 27.35
N ALA A 36 -19.48 6.29 28.19
CA ALA A 36 -18.10 6.06 27.75
C ALA A 36 -17.88 4.63 27.26
N THR A 37 -18.45 3.64 27.95
CA THR A 37 -18.36 2.22 27.56
C THR A 37 -19.07 1.92 26.25
N THR A 38 -20.26 2.48 26.01
CA THR A 38 -20.94 2.35 24.70
C THR A 38 -20.20 3.06 23.58
N THR A 39 -19.59 4.21 23.86
CA THR A 39 -18.82 4.96 22.87
C THR A 39 -17.48 4.28 22.53
N GLN A 40 -16.84 3.62 23.50
CA GLN A 40 -15.59 2.88 23.27
C GLN A 40 -15.82 1.62 22.43
N ALA A 41 -16.84 0.82 22.77
CA ALA A 41 -17.19 -0.37 21.99
C ALA A 41 -17.49 -0.04 20.51
N LEU A 42 -18.21 1.06 20.25
CA LEU A 42 -18.48 1.51 18.87
C LEU A 42 -17.23 1.99 18.13
N ARG A 43 -16.28 2.64 18.81
CA ARG A 43 -15.03 3.10 18.18
C ARG A 43 -14.09 1.94 17.87
N GLU A 44 -14.09 0.92 18.72
CA GLU A 44 -13.33 -0.32 18.49
C GLU A 44 -13.91 -1.10 17.29
N GLU A 45 -15.23 -1.24 17.19
CA GLU A 45 -15.87 -1.90 16.03
C GLU A 45 -15.64 -1.15 14.71
N GLN A 46 -15.70 0.19 14.73
CA GLN A 46 -15.40 1.00 13.52
C GLN A 46 -13.92 0.91 13.11
N GLY A 47 -13.01 0.85 14.08
CA GLY A 47 -11.58 0.67 13.81
C GLY A 47 -11.28 -0.71 13.23
N GLN A 48 -11.93 -1.76 13.76
CA GLN A 48 -11.76 -3.13 13.28
C GLN A 48 -12.33 -3.32 11.87
N ALA A 49 -13.55 -2.83 11.62
CA ALA A 49 -14.18 -2.94 10.30
C ALA A 49 -13.36 -2.25 9.20
N LEU A 50 -12.70 -1.12 9.52
CA LEU A 50 -11.80 -0.43 8.59
C LEU A 50 -10.50 -1.21 8.37
N ALA A 51 -9.93 -1.80 9.41
CA ALA A 51 -8.75 -2.64 9.31
C ALA A 51 -9.00 -3.86 8.42
N ASP A 52 -10.16 -4.51 8.58
CA ASP A 52 -10.57 -5.64 7.76
C ASP A 52 -10.76 -5.23 6.29
N ASP A 53 -11.32 -4.04 6.02
CA ASP A 53 -11.48 -3.52 4.66
C ASP A 53 -10.15 -3.24 3.97
N MET A 54 -9.21 -2.66 4.71
CA MET A 54 -7.86 -2.45 4.21
C MET A 54 -7.14 -3.77 3.93
N GLU A 55 -7.37 -4.81 4.76
CA GLU A 55 -6.83 -6.15 4.51
C GLU A 55 -7.42 -6.76 3.23
N VAL A 56 -8.75 -6.71 3.05
CA VAL A 56 -9.41 -7.22 1.85
C VAL A 56 -8.90 -6.51 0.60
N LEU A 57 -8.80 -5.18 0.63
CA LEU A 57 -8.29 -4.39 -0.48
C LEU A 57 -6.83 -4.72 -0.80
N ALA A 58 -5.97 -4.82 0.22
CA ALA A 58 -4.55 -5.13 0.03
C ALA A 58 -4.32 -6.52 -0.58
N GLU A 59 -5.11 -7.51 -0.16
CA GLU A 59 -5.01 -8.89 -0.64
C GLU A 59 -5.53 -9.01 -2.07
N LEU A 60 -6.71 -8.45 -2.37
CA LEU A 60 -7.28 -8.49 -3.72
C LEU A 60 -6.45 -7.67 -4.72
N SER A 61 -5.90 -6.53 -4.30
CA SER A 61 -4.94 -5.78 -5.13
C SER A 61 -3.66 -6.57 -5.38
N GLY A 62 -3.21 -7.35 -4.38
CA GLY A 62 -2.08 -8.27 -4.54
C GLY A 62 -2.35 -9.40 -5.52
N TYR A 63 -3.55 -9.97 -5.46
CA TYR A 63 -4.01 -10.96 -6.44
C TYR A 63 -3.97 -10.36 -7.85
N ALA A 64 -4.58 -9.20 -8.03
CA ALA A 64 -4.64 -8.50 -9.31
C ALA A 64 -3.25 -8.16 -9.86
N ALA A 65 -2.32 -7.74 -9.00
CA ALA A 65 -0.97 -7.39 -9.40
C ALA A 65 -0.10 -8.62 -9.80
N THR A 66 -0.50 -9.84 -9.41
CA THR A 66 0.32 -11.05 -9.59
C THR A 66 -0.28 -12.09 -10.55
N HIS A 67 -1.53 -11.88 -10.98
CA HIS A 67 -2.25 -12.76 -11.91
C HIS A 67 -2.66 -11.96 -13.14
N PRO A 68 -2.60 -12.53 -14.36
CA PRO A 68 -2.99 -11.84 -15.59
C PRO A 68 -4.51 -11.65 -15.72
N ASP A 69 -5.30 -12.34 -14.91
CA ASP A 69 -6.75 -12.24 -14.88
C ASP A 69 -7.29 -12.64 -13.51
N TRP A 70 -8.61 -12.60 -13.37
CA TRP A 70 -9.32 -12.94 -12.13
C TRP A 70 -9.66 -14.43 -12.01
N THR A 71 -9.13 -15.29 -12.86
CA THR A 71 -9.40 -16.74 -12.83
C THR A 71 -8.93 -17.30 -11.50
N GLY A 72 -9.84 -17.92 -10.74
CA GLY A 72 -9.53 -18.52 -9.44
C GLY A 72 -9.79 -17.62 -8.23
N VAL A 73 -10.03 -16.30 -8.42
CA VAL A 73 -10.19 -15.34 -7.31
C VAL A 73 -11.35 -15.68 -6.37
N ALA A 74 -12.34 -16.44 -6.83
CA ALA A 74 -13.49 -16.83 -6.03
C ALA A 74 -13.12 -17.63 -4.76
N ALA A 75 -12.01 -18.38 -4.77
CA ALA A 75 -11.50 -19.05 -3.57
C ALA A 75 -10.99 -18.03 -2.55
N THR A 76 -10.15 -17.08 -2.99
CA THR A 76 -9.62 -15.97 -2.19
C THR A 76 -10.73 -15.11 -1.60
N VAL A 77 -11.75 -14.77 -2.39
CA VAL A 77 -12.91 -13.99 -1.93
C VAL A 77 -13.68 -14.70 -0.81
N ARG A 78 -13.92 -16.02 -0.95
CA ARG A 78 -14.59 -16.79 0.11
C ARG A 78 -13.75 -16.91 1.38
N GLU A 79 -12.45 -17.13 1.24
CA GLU A 79 -11.54 -17.20 2.38
C GLU A 79 -11.47 -15.86 3.13
N LEU A 80 -11.30 -14.76 2.41
CA LEU A 80 -11.30 -13.41 2.98
C LEU A 80 -12.63 -13.08 3.66
N SER A 81 -13.75 -13.46 3.05
CA SER A 81 -15.09 -13.25 3.60
C SER A 81 -15.28 -14.04 4.90
N ALA A 82 -14.81 -15.29 4.94
CA ALA A 82 -14.86 -16.12 6.15
C ALA A 82 -13.96 -15.58 7.27
N ARG A 83 -12.80 -15.00 6.92
CA ARG A 83 -11.83 -14.46 7.90
C ARG A 83 -12.27 -13.13 8.48
N THR A 84 -12.81 -12.24 7.65
CA THR A 84 -13.19 -10.87 8.04
C THR A 84 -14.67 -10.73 8.42
N GLY A 85 -15.50 -11.72 8.12
CA GLY A 85 -16.96 -11.62 8.26
C GLY A 85 -17.61 -10.64 7.27
N ARG A 86 -16.83 -10.05 6.36
CA ARG A 86 -17.34 -9.12 5.34
C ARG A 86 -17.91 -9.89 4.17
N ARG A 87 -19.03 -9.41 3.61
CA ARG A 87 -19.41 -9.78 2.25
C ARG A 87 -18.45 -9.08 1.29
N ILE A 88 -17.92 -9.83 0.35
CA ILE A 88 -16.93 -9.36 -0.62
C ILE A 88 -17.44 -9.73 -2.00
N ALA A 89 -17.69 -8.72 -2.82
CA ALA A 89 -18.02 -8.91 -4.22
C ALA A 89 -17.07 -8.11 -5.10
N LEU A 90 -16.65 -8.73 -6.20
CA LEU A 90 -15.75 -8.17 -7.17
C LEU A 90 -16.46 -8.19 -8.53
N THR A 91 -16.50 -7.05 -9.20
CA THR A 91 -17.12 -6.93 -10.53
C THR A 91 -16.18 -6.28 -11.51
N ALA A 92 -16.40 -6.51 -12.81
CA ALA A 92 -15.83 -5.64 -13.83
C ALA A 92 -16.49 -4.25 -13.79
N SER A 93 -15.92 -3.27 -14.49
CA SER A 93 -16.45 -1.90 -14.55
C SER A 93 -17.87 -1.82 -15.15
N ASP A 94 -18.28 -2.82 -15.93
CA ASP A 94 -19.65 -2.99 -16.46
C ASP A 94 -20.63 -3.65 -15.47
N ARG A 95 -20.22 -3.82 -14.20
CA ARG A 95 -20.94 -4.53 -13.12
C ARG A 95 -21.16 -6.02 -13.34
N ARG A 96 -20.50 -6.64 -14.33
CA ARG A 96 -20.50 -8.10 -14.45
C ARG A 96 -19.74 -8.71 -13.28
N VAL A 97 -20.40 -9.59 -12.53
CA VAL A 97 -19.79 -10.26 -11.36
C VAL A 97 -18.63 -11.14 -11.81
N ILE A 98 -17.48 -10.91 -11.19
CA ILE A 98 -16.26 -11.72 -11.32
C ILE A 98 -16.27 -12.80 -10.22
N ALA A 99 -16.49 -12.37 -8.98
CA ALA A 99 -16.65 -13.24 -7.82
C ALA A 99 -17.52 -12.55 -6.77
N ASP A 100 -18.28 -13.32 -5.99
CA ASP A 100 -19.04 -12.84 -4.83
C ASP A 100 -18.98 -13.91 -3.75
N SER A 101 -18.87 -13.50 -2.49
CA SER A 101 -18.93 -14.40 -1.34
C SER A 101 -20.38 -14.74 -0.96
N ALA A 102 -21.36 -13.93 -1.37
CA ALA A 102 -22.78 -14.18 -1.14
C ALA A 102 -23.38 -15.19 -2.11
N SER A 103 -24.59 -15.64 -1.79
CA SER A 103 -25.38 -16.51 -2.66
C SER A 103 -25.70 -15.84 -4.00
N ARG A 104 -25.87 -16.66 -5.06
CA ARG A 104 -26.19 -16.13 -6.39
C ARG A 104 -27.53 -15.39 -6.38
N GLY A 105 -27.54 -14.19 -6.95
CA GLY A 105 -28.75 -13.37 -7.06
C GLY A 105 -28.90 -12.33 -5.95
N THR A 106 -28.03 -12.33 -4.93
CA THR A 106 -28.00 -11.26 -3.93
C THR A 106 -27.57 -9.95 -4.57
N SER A 107 -28.37 -8.89 -4.42
CA SER A 107 -28.06 -7.56 -4.97
C SER A 107 -26.75 -7.02 -4.42
N LEU A 108 -25.95 -6.37 -5.28
CA LEU A 108 -24.75 -5.66 -4.87
C LEU A 108 -25.12 -4.38 -4.09
N PRO A 109 -24.26 -3.93 -3.16
CA PRO A 109 -24.36 -2.59 -2.60
C PRO A 109 -24.41 -1.51 -3.70
N PRO A 110 -25.04 -0.35 -3.45
CA PRO A 110 -25.28 0.66 -4.47
C PRO A 110 -23.98 1.26 -5.06
N SER A 111 -22.93 1.38 -4.22
CA SER A 111 -21.63 1.95 -4.56
C SER A 111 -20.49 0.96 -4.30
N ALA A 112 -19.46 1.01 -5.14
CA ALA A 112 -18.20 0.33 -4.90
C ALA A 112 -17.48 0.96 -3.71
N ALA A 113 -16.82 0.12 -2.90
CA ALA A 113 -15.97 0.55 -1.80
C ALA A 113 -14.61 1.04 -2.31
N ALA A 114 -14.05 0.39 -3.34
CA ALA A 114 -12.79 0.77 -3.95
C ALA A 114 -12.66 0.21 -5.38
N THR A 115 -11.86 0.86 -6.21
CA THR A 115 -11.42 0.32 -7.51
C THR A 115 -10.08 -0.39 -7.33
N VAL A 116 -9.97 -1.61 -7.85
CA VAL A 116 -8.75 -2.42 -7.86
C VAL A 116 -8.10 -2.31 -9.23
N ASP A 117 -7.03 -1.51 -9.32
CA ASP A 117 -6.25 -1.26 -10.53
C ASP A 117 -4.75 -1.24 -10.20
N PRO A 118 -4.03 -2.36 -10.38
CA PRO A 118 -2.59 -2.45 -10.10
C PRO A 118 -1.69 -1.54 -10.94
N LEU A 119 -2.19 -0.98 -12.05
CA LEU A 119 -1.38 -0.13 -12.95
C LEU A 119 -1.50 1.36 -12.63
N HIS A 120 -2.46 1.74 -11.80
CA HIS A 120 -2.71 3.12 -11.42
C HIS A 120 -2.79 3.36 -9.91
N THR A 121 -2.97 2.29 -9.12
CA THR A 121 -2.98 2.35 -7.66
C THR A 121 -1.98 1.37 -7.06
N ASP A 122 -1.16 1.87 -6.14
CA ASP A 122 -0.27 1.09 -5.29
C ASP A 122 -0.88 0.95 -3.90
N THR A 123 -1.03 -0.30 -3.46
CA THR A 123 -1.52 -0.67 -2.12
C THR A 123 -0.49 -1.46 -1.31
N TYR A 124 0.72 -1.59 -1.84
CA TYR A 124 1.83 -2.34 -1.25
C TYR A 124 2.74 -1.45 -0.40
N THR A 125 3.07 -0.24 -0.88
CA THR A 125 4.02 0.65 -0.16
C THR A 125 3.43 1.13 1.16
N GLU A 126 2.17 1.54 1.13
CA GLU A 126 1.37 1.85 2.30
C GLU A 126 0.21 0.85 2.33
N ARG A 127 0.30 -0.14 3.22
CA ARG A 127 -0.64 -1.26 3.23
C ARG A 127 -2.09 -0.75 3.36
N GLY A 128 -2.90 -1.04 2.34
CA GLY A 128 -4.33 -0.70 2.32
C GLY A 128 -4.65 0.75 1.96
N ALA A 129 -3.65 1.62 1.80
CA ALA A 129 -3.84 2.94 1.23
C ALA A 129 -3.79 2.86 -0.29
N GLN A 130 -4.64 3.63 -0.97
CA GLN A 130 -4.64 3.73 -2.42
C GLN A 130 -3.78 4.92 -2.84
N VAL A 131 -2.49 4.67 -3.05
CA VAL A 131 -1.55 5.71 -3.46
C VAL A 131 -1.40 5.68 -4.99
N PRO A 132 -1.41 6.83 -5.70
CA PRO A 132 -1.16 6.84 -7.13
C PRO A 132 0.18 6.18 -7.49
N GLY A 133 0.16 5.31 -8.51
CA GLY A 133 1.35 4.61 -8.97
C GLY A 133 1.06 3.20 -9.49
N ILE A 134 2.08 2.52 -9.97
CA ILE A 134 1.99 1.09 -10.30
C ILE A 134 2.27 0.31 -9.01
N ASP A 135 1.43 -0.67 -8.68
CA ASP A 135 1.65 -1.55 -7.54
C ASP A 135 3.00 -2.29 -7.71
N PRO A 136 3.94 -2.20 -6.76
CA PRO A 136 5.24 -2.88 -6.83
C PRO A 136 5.17 -4.39 -7.05
N ARG A 137 4.03 -5.04 -6.75
CA ARG A 137 3.82 -6.47 -7.03
C ARG A 137 3.53 -6.76 -8.51
N ALA A 138 3.14 -5.75 -9.30
CA ALA A 138 2.97 -5.82 -10.76
C ALA A 138 4.33 -5.86 -11.47
N VAL A 139 5.00 -7.00 -11.34
CA VAL A 139 6.37 -7.20 -11.79
C VAL A 139 6.46 -7.52 -13.29
N GLY A 140 5.49 -8.27 -13.83
CA GLY A 140 5.51 -8.72 -15.22
C GLY A 140 6.88 -9.28 -15.68
N PRO A 141 7.48 -8.75 -16.77
CA PRO A 141 8.72 -9.27 -17.34
C PRO A 141 9.98 -8.94 -16.53
N TYR A 142 9.88 -8.15 -15.47
CA TYR A 142 11.02 -7.81 -14.58
C TYR A 142 11.32 -8.90 -13.54
N ARG A 143 10.56 -10.00 -13.52
CA ARG A 143 10.74 -11.07 -12.55
C ARG A 143 12.07 -11.78 -12.80
N LEU A 144 12.93 -11.77 -11.78
CA LEU A 144 14.23 -12.44 -11.87
C LEU A 144 14.09 -13.95 -11.87
N THR A 145 14.89 -14.61 -12.71
CA THR A 145 15.09 -16.07 -12.64
C THR A 145 15.78 -16.47 -11.33
N GLU A 146 15.70 -17.73 -10.94
CA GLU A 146 16.38 -18.21 -9.73
C GLU A 146 17.90 -17.95 -9.76
N ALA A 147 18.54 -18.20 -10.91
CA ALA A 147 19.97 -17.96 -11.08
C ALA A 147 20.33 -16.47 -10.93
N GLU A 148 19.52 -15.57 -11.51
CA GLU A 148 19.69 -14.12 -11.35
C GLU A 148 19.47 -13.68 -9.90
N ARG A 149 18.45 -14.21 -9.22
CA ARG A 149 18.19 -13.93 -7.80
C ARG A 149 19.37 -14.32 -6.92
N VAL A 150 19.96 -15.50 -7.13
CA VAL A 150 21.15 -15.95 -6.39
C VAL A 150 22.34 -15.03 -6.66
N LYS A 151 22.57 -14.67 -7.93
CA LYS A 151 23.66 -13.78 -8.33
C LYS A 151 23.53 -12.38 -7.70
N VAL A 152 22.36 -11.75 -7.81
CA VAL A 152 22.10 -10.43 -7.23
C VAL A 152 22.21 -10.46 -5.70
N ALA A 153 21.69 -11.50 -5.05
CA ALA A 153 21.81 -11.66 -3.60
C ALA A 153 23.29 -11.77 -3.15
N ALA A 154 24.13 -12.46 -3.93
CA ALA A 154 25.56 -12.54 -3.64
C ALA A 154 26.25 -11.16 -3.78
N LEU A 155 25.92 -10.39 -4.82
CA LEU A 155 26.42 -9.03 -5.00
C LEU A 155 25.97 -8.10 -3.86
N ALA A 156 24.70 -8.21 -3.43
CA ALA A 156 24.16 -7.41 -2.33
C ALA A 156 24.88 -7.70 -1.01
N ARG A 157 25.13 -8.98 -0.70
CA ARG A 157 25.92 -9.37 0.49
C ARG A 157 27.35 -8.84 0.43
N LYS A 158 28.01 -8.92 -0.74
CA LYS A 158 29.36 -8.36 -0.93
C LYS A 158 29.37 -6.85 -0.67
N ARG A 159 28.36 -6.13 -1.17
CA ARG A 159 28.21 -4.69 -0.96
C ARG A 159 27.96 -4.35 0.51
N GLN A 160 27.06 -5.06 1.18
CA GLN A 160 26.78 -4.90 2.61
C GLN A 160 28.03 -5.14 3.45
N ALA A 161 28.82 -6.17 3.14
CA ALA A 161 30.09 -6.44 3.80
C ALA A 161 31.08 -5.29 3.63
N CYS A 162 31.20 -4.73 2.42
CA CYS A 162 32.01 -3.54 2.17
C CYS A 162 31.52 -2.35 3.02
N PHE A 163 30.22 -2.06 3.02
CA PHE A 163 29.64 -0.97 3.81
C PHE A 163 29.95 -1.08 5.31
N SER A 164 29.92 -2.30 5.85
CA SER A 164 30.26 -2.54 7.25
C SER A 164 31.69 -2.14 7.61
N GLN A 165 32.63 -2.24 6.66
CA GLN A 165 34.03 -1.83 6.87
C GLN A 165 34.18 -0.30 6.97
N PHE A 166 33.23 0.44 6.41
CA PHE A 166 33.18 1.91 6.44
C PHE A 166 32.17 2.44 7.47
N GLY A 167 31.68 1.59 8.38
CA GLY A 167 30.75 2.00 9.44
C GLY A 167 29.32 2.27 8.98
N VAL A 168 28.97 1.96 7.73
CA VAL A 168 27.62 2.17 7.19
C VAL A 168 26.73 0.97 7.53
N ARG A 169 25.73 1.19 8.37
CA ARG A 169 24.80 0.14 8.81
C ARG A 169 23.72 -0.08 7.74
N THR A 170 23.65 -1.29 7.19
CA THR A 170 22.66 -1.63 6.16
C THR A 170 22.02 -2.97 6.39
N ARG A 171 20.83 -3.14 5.81
CA ARG A 171 20.09 -4.40 5.76
C ARG A 171 19.88 -4.84 4.31
N LEU A 172 19.61 -6.12 4.13
CA LEU A 172 19.19 -6.66 2.82
C LEU A 172 17.67 -6.69 2.77
N SER A 173 17.10 -6.16 1.69
CA SER A 173 15.67 -6.23 1.39
C SER A 173 15.45 -6.92 0.06
N ARG A 174 14.35 -7.66 -0.09
CA ARG A 174 13.98 -8.31 -1.35
C ARG A 174 12.73 -7.65 -1.92
N THR A 175 12.79 -7.18 -3.16
CA THR A 175 11.65 -6.62 -3.88
C THR A 175 10.71 -7.73 -4.38
N PRO A 176 9.46 -7.40 -4.76
CA PRO A 176 8.55 -8.36 -5.40
C PRO A 176 9.11 -8.98 -6.70
N SER A 177 9.97 -8.26 -7.43
CA SER A 177 10.67 -8.81 -8.61
C SER A 177 11.69 -9.91 -8.28
N GLY A 178 12.02 -10.06 -6.99
CA GLY A 178 13.00 -11.01 -6.49
C GLY A 178 14.40 -10.42 -6.36
N ARG A 179 14.61 -9.16 -6.75
CA ARG A 179 15.88 -8.45 -6.64
C ARG A 179 16.22 -8.19 -5.18
N THR A 180 17.47 -8.41 -4.80
CA THR A 180 17.97 -8.06 -3.46
C THR A 180 18.63 -6.68 -3.51
N LEU A 181 18.16 -5.78 -2.65
CA LEU A 181 18.67 -4.43 -2.46
C LEU A 181 19.43 -4.34 -1.13
N VAL A 182 20.38 -3.42 -1.08
CA VAL A 182 21.02 -2.97 0.17
C VAL A 182 20.32 -1.69 0.57
N THR A 183 19.64 -1.70 1.70
CA THR A 183 18.93 -0.53 2.23
C THR A 183 19.54 -0.10 3.55
N ASP A 184 19.33 1.15 3.90
CA ASP A 184 19.69 1.67 5.22
C ASP A 184 19.02 0.84 6.32
N ALA A 185 19.76 0.58 7.40
CA ALA A 185 19.29 -0.32 8.45
C ALA A 185 18.11 0.24 9.24
N GLU A 186 18.02 1.57 9.37
CA GLU A 186 17.04 2.25 10.22
C GLU A 186 15.82 2.68 9.40
N THR A 187 16.06 3.36 8.27
CA THR A 187 14.99 3.91 7.43
C THR A 187 14.40 2.89 6.46
N GLY A 188 15.19 1.88 6.06
CA GLY A 188 14.80 0.94 5.01
C GLY A 188 14.83 1.52 3.59
N SER A 189 15.27 2.78 3.43
CA SER A 189 15.44 3.47 2.16
C SER A 189 16.81 3.17 1.52
N ALA A 190 17.06 3.73 0.34
CA ALA A 190 18.41 3.71 -0.24
C ALA A 190 19.41 4.41 0.72
N PRO A 191 20.62 3.87 0.92
CA PRO A 191 21.64 4.49 1.76
C PRO A 191 22.07 5.87 1.22
N ASP A 192 22.09 6.88 2.09
CA ASP A 192 22.43 8.27 1.72
C ASP A 192 23.86 8.43 1.16
N HIS A 193 24.77 7.56 1.60
CA HIS A 193 26.15 7.58 1.18
C HIS A 193 26.63 6.17 0.78
N VAL A 194 27.26 6.09 -0.38
CA VAL A 194 27.94 4.89 -0.88
C VAL A 194 29.44 5.18 -0.87
N PRO A 195 30.24 4.52 -0.01
CA PRO A 195 31.69 4.68 -0.05
C PRO A 195 32.26 4.31 -1.42
N ASP A 196 33.17 5.13 -1.96
CA ASP A 196 33.74 4.94 -3.31
C ASP A 196 34.37 3.56 -3.49
N ALA A 197 35.06 3.06 -2.45
CA ALA A 197 35.66 1.72 -2.43
C ALA A 197 34.62 0.60 -2.61
N CYS A 198 33.37 0.86 -2.24
CA CYS A 198 32.27 -0.06 -2.41
C CYS A 198 31.55 0.15 -3.74
N ALA A 199 31.69 1.29 -4.42
CA ALA A 199 30.94 1.72 -5.61
C ALA A 199 31.31 0.99 -6.92
N ASP A 200 31.34 -0.34 -6.92
CA ASP A 200 31.73 -1.17 -8.08
C ASP A 200 30.72 -1.22 -9.25
N GLY A 201 29.55 -0.59 -9.12
CA GLY A 201 28.46 -0.61 -10.11
C GLY A 201 27.78 -1.97 -10.37
N LEU A 202 28.32 -3.08 -9.85
CA LEU A 202 27.85 -4.43 -10.19
C LEU A 202 26.45 -4.71 -9.66
N LEU A 203 26.15 -4.25 -8.43
CA LEU A 203 24.84 -4.44 -7.81
C LEU A 203 23.73 -3.65 -8.52
N ASN A 204 24.05 -2.55 -9.21
CA ASN A 204 23.07 -1.72 -9.91
C ASN A 204 22.92 -2.11 -11.38
N THR A 205 23.80 -2.98 -11.88
CA THR A 205 23.72 -3.48 -13.25
C THR A 205 22.46 -4.34 -13.43
N PRO A 206 21.65 -4.09 -14.48
CA PRO A 206 20.52 -4.93 -14.83
C PRO A 206 20.95 -6.37 -15.13
N THR A 207 20.13 -7.31 -14.68
CA THR A 207 20.21 -8.71 -15.13
C THR A 207 19.70 -8.83 -16.57
N PRO A 208 20.03 -9.92 -17.28
CA PRO A 208 19.50 -10.16 -18.63
C PRO A 208 17.97 -10.06 -18.74
N SER A 209 17.22 -10.58 -17.75
CA SER A 209 15.75 -10.49 -17.73
C SER A 209 15.28 -9.04 -17.59
N GLU A 210 15.87 -8.27 -16.67
CA GLU A 210 15.55 -6.84 -16.49
C GLU A 210 15.92 -6.02 -17.73
N ASP A 211 17.10 -6.24 -18.32
CA ASP A 211 17.57 -5.51 -19.51
C ASP A 211 16.63 -5.72 -20.70
N LYS A 212 16.14 -6.96 -20.88
CA LYS A 212 15.13 -7.27 -21.90
C LYS A 212 13.85 -6.45 -21.69
N ALA A 213 13.36 -6.39 -20.44
CA ALA A 213 12.16 -5.64 -20.10
C ALA A 213 12.36 -4.12 -20.27
N VAL A 214 13.51 -3.58 -19.86
CA VAL A 214 13.86 -2.15 -20.03
C VAL A 214 13.94 -1.78 -21.52
N LYS A 215 14.53 -2.63 -22.36
CA LYS A 215 14.59 -2.40 -23.82
C LYS A 215 13.20 -2.31 -24.45
N GLU A 216 12.27 -3.15 -24.01
CA GLU A 216 10.89 -3.13 -24.49
C GLU A 216 10.16 -1.84 -24.09
N VAL A 217 10.23 -1.40 -22.83
CA VAL A 217 9.65 -0.11 -22.39
C VAL A 217 10.27 1.06 -23.15
N LYS A 218 11.59 1.07 -23.31
CA LYS A 218 12.27 2.09 -24.13
C LYS A 218 11.73 2.10 -25.56
N SER A 219 11.46 0.93 -26.13
CA SER A 219 10.86 0.82 -27.46
C SER A 219 9.44 1.39 -27.52
N LEU A 220 8.57 1.03 -26.58
CA LEU A 220 7.20 1.54 -26.47
C LEU A 220 7.18 3.06 -26.25
N GLY A 221 8.10 3.58 -25.41
CA GLY A 221 8.22 5.01 -25.13
C GLY A 221 8.62 5.84 -26.35
N ARG A 222 9.52 5.34 -27.22
CA ARG A 222 9.95 6.06 -28.45
C ARG A 222 8.79 6.43 -29.38
N ALA A 223 7.79 5.56 -29.50
CA ALA A 223 6.61 5.84 -30.32
C ALA A 223 5.80 7.02 -29.75
N CYS A 224 5.64 7.08 -28.42
CA CYS A 224 5.01 8.19 -27.74
C CYS A 224 5.82 9.50 -27.87
N LEU A 225 7.14 9.44 -27.70
CA LEU A 225 8.02 10.61 -27.85
C LEU A 225 7.90 11.23 -29.25
N THR A 226 7.93 10.39 -30.29
CA THR A 226 7.77 10.84 -31.68
C THR A 226 6.44 11.56 -31.87
N LYS A 227 5.34 11.02 -31.32
CA LYS A 227 4.01 11.63 -31.39
C LYS A 227 3.91 12.93 -30.60
N ALA A 228 4.68 13.07 -29.53
CA ALA A 228 4.76 14.27 -28.69
C ALA A 228 5.71 15.35 -29.24
N GLY A 229 6.37 15.13 -30.39
CA GLY A 229 7.33 16.07 -30.97
C GLY A 229 8.69 16.09 -30.26
N LEU A 230 8.99 15.05 -29.47
CA LEU A 230 10.22 14.90 -28.69
C LEU A 230 11.22 13.98 -29.43
N ASP A 231 12.53 14.22 -29.27
CA ASP A 231 13.58 13.37 -29.85
C ASP A 231 13.49 11.93 -29.28
N PRO A 232 13.24 10.90 -30.12
CA PRO A 232 13.17 9.51 -29.68
C PRO A 232 14.48 9.00 -29.06
N ARG A 233 15.63 9.64 -29.34
CA ARG A 233 16.93 9.30 -28.73
C ARG A 233 16.95 9.53 -27.22
N MET A 234 16.05 10.37 -26.69
CA MET A 234 15.91 10.57 -25.24
C MET A 234 15.54 9.27 -24.49
N ALA A 235 14.94 8.28 -25.16
CA ALA A 235 14.70 6.96 -24.56
C ALA A 235 15.99 6.23 -24.15
N ALA A 236 17.11 6.51 -24.82
CA ALA A 236 18.41 5.94 -24.47
C ALA A 236 19.03 6.61 -23.22
N LEU A 237 18.62 7.84 -22.92
CA LEU A 237 19.11 8.61 -21.78
C LEU A 237 18.44 8.23 -20.46
N LEU A 238 17.35 7.46 -20.52
CA LEU A 238 16.78 6.83 -19.34
C LEU A 238 17.77 5.84 -18.75
N GLY A 239 17.99 6.00 -17.45
CA GLY A 239 18.70 5.05 -16.62
C GLY A 239 18.12 3.67 -16.78
N SER A 240 19.00 2.68 -16.70
CA SER A 240 18.59 1.28 -16.63
C SER A 240 18.63 0.81 -15.17
N GLU A 241 18.77 1.74 -14.22
CA GLU A 241 18.90 1.44 -12.80
C GLU A 241 17.61 0.74 -12.32
N PRO A 242 17.73 -0.44 -11.69
CA PRO A 242 16.58 -1.22 -11.25
C PRO A 242 15.77 -0.56 -10.11
N ALA A 243 16.35 0.44 -9.41
CA ALA A 243 15.64 1.26 -8.44
C ALA A 243 14.70 2.29 -9.11
N GLY A 244 15.02 2.77 -10.31
CA GLY A 244 14.16 3.66 -11.11
C GLY A 244 12.95 2.96 -11.76
N LEU A 245 12.66 1.73 -11.34
CA LEU A 245 11.45 0.99 -11.69
C LEU A 245 10.36 1.15 -10.63
N ASP A 246 10.56 1.95 -9.58
CA ASP A 246 9.43 2.48 -8.82
C ASP A 246 8.85 3.68 -9.58
N ALA A 247 7.54 3.66 -9.84
CA ALA A 247 6.85 4.70 -10.61
C ALA A 247 6.90 6.10 -9.97
N ARG A 248 7.42 6.19 -8.74
CA ARG A 248 7.55 7.41 -7.94
C ARG A 248 8.90 8.07 -8.05
N ASP A 249 9.94 7.31 -8.41
CA ASP A 249 11.24 7.89 -8.63
C ASP A 249 11.30 8.45 -10.06
N PRO A 250 11.63 9.75 -10.23
CA PRO A 250 11.81 10.31 -11.55
C PRO A 250 12.84 9.47 -12.29
N LEU A 251 12.62 9.26 -13.59
CA LEU A 251 13.54 8.50 -14.42
C LEU A 251 14.98 8.99 -14.20
N GLY A 252 15.76 8.24 -13.43
CA GLY A 252 17.18 8.50 -13.24
C GLY A 252 17.86 8.37 -14.60
N GLY A 253 19.00 9.03 -14.81
CA GLY A 253 19.68 8.98 -16.10
C GLY A 253 20.48 10.24 -16.40
N LYS A 254 20.77 10.44 -17.69
CA LYS A 254 21.55 11.59 -18.16
C LYS A 254 20.70 12.78 -18.60
N LEU A 255 19.38 12.71 -18.39
CA LEU A 255 18.45 13.80 -18.71
C LEU A 255 18.50 14.89 -17.64
N GLY A 256 18.38 16.15 -18.06
CA GLY A 256 18.08 17.23 -17.15
C GLY A 256 16.66 17.08 -16.57
N THR A 257 16.38 17.81 -15.49
CA THR A 257 15.12 17.66 -14.75
C THR A 257 13.89 18.09 -15.57
N GLU A 258 14.04 19.05 -16.49
CA GLU A 258 12.96 19.49 -17.35
C GLU A 258 12.66 18.48 -18.44
N GLU A 259 13.69 17.97 -19.11
CA GLU A 259 13.55 16.94 -20.14
C GLU A 259 12.99 15.65 -19.54
N ALA A 260 13.43 15.27 -18.33
CA ALA A 260 12.88 14.13 -17.59
C ALA A 260 11.37 14.27 -17.37
N ARG A 261 10.90 15.46 -16.93
CA ARG A 261 9.46 15.74 -16.76
C ARG A 261 8.68 15.66 -18.07
N SER A 262 9.26 16.14 -19.18
CA SER A 262 8.60 16.08 -20.50
C SER A 262 8.47 14.66 -21.04
N VAL A 263 9.43 13.78 -20.74
CA VAL A 263 9.39 12.38 -21.23
C VAL A 263 8.65 11.43 -20.31
N GLN A 264 8.52 11.75 -19.01
CA GLN A 264 7.92 10.87 -17.98
C GLN A 264 6.55 10.29 -18.39
N PRO A 265 5.58 11.07 -18.91
CA PRO A 265 4.25 10.53 -19.23
C PRO A 265 4.29 9.45 -20.32
N CYS A 266 5.24 9.55 -21.25
CA CYS A 266 5.42 8.55 -22.29
C CYS A 266 5.95 7.22 -21.72
N PHE A 267 6.82 7.29 -20.71
CA PHE A 267 7.37 6.10 -20.08
C PHE A 267 6.46 5.47 -19.04
N ASP A 268 5.70 6.27 -18.30
CA ASP A 268 4.62 5.76 -17.44
C ASP A 268 3.61 4.99 -18.28
N LYS A 269 3.17 5.56 -19.40
CA LYS A 269 2.28 4.88 -20.35
C LYS A 269 2.91 3.61 -20.92
N ALA A 270 4.15 3.69 -21.40
CA ALA A 270 4.85 2.54 -21.95
C ALA A 270 4.98 1.39 -20.93
N ARG A 271 5.25 1.72 -19.67
CA ARG A 271 5.35 0.74 -18.59
C ARG A 271 3.99 0.11 -18.28
N ARG A 272 2.92 0.91 -18.18
CA ARG A 272 1.56 0.37 -18.00
C ARG A 272 1.19 -0.57 -19.15
N THR A 273 1.45 -0.17 -20.40
CA THR A 273 1.22 -1.03 -21.58
C THR A 273 2.03 -2.32 -21.54
N GLN A 274 3.27 -2.30 -21.06
CA GLN A 274 4.08 -3.51 -20.91
C GLN A 274 3.53 -4.45 -19.82
N LEU A 275 3.02 -3.90 -18.71
CA LEU A 275 2.55 -4.67 -17.56
C LEU A 275 1.11 -5.16 -17.69
N ASP A 276 0.29 -4.51 -18.50
CA ASP A 276 -1.12 -4.84 -18.78
C ASP A 276 -1.39 -6.34 -18.98
N PRO A 277 -0.66 -7.10 -19.82
CA PRO A 277 -0.92 -8.53 -20.00
C PRO A 277 -0.50 -9.42 -18.81
N TYR A 278 0.12 -8.86 -17.78
CA TYR A 278 0.62 -9.60 -16.61
C TYR A 278 -0.18 -9.33 -15.33
N VAL A 279 -1.17 -8.45 -15.38
CA VAL A 279 -2.01 -8.07 -14.24
C VAL A 279 -3.48 -8.26 -14.58
N ALA A 280 -4.32 -8.43 -13.57
CA ALA A 280 -5.74 -8.59 -13.76
C ALA A 280 -6.36 -7.26 -14.21
N PRO A 281 -7.36 -7.29 -15.09
CA PRO A 281 -8.03 -6.07 -15.53
C PRO A 281 -8.74 -5.38 -14.36
N VAL A 282 -8.97 -4.08 -14.50
CA VAL A 282 -9.64 -3.25 -13.49
C VAL A 282 -10.94 -3.90 -13.00
N ALA A 283 -11.12 -3.91 -11.68
CA ALA A 283 -12.33 -4.40 -11.04
C ALA A 283 -12.81 -3.44 -9.95
N GLU A 284 -14.10 -3.48 -9.67
CA GLU A 284 -14.74 -2.74 -8.58
C GLU A 284 -14.98 -3.69 -7.41
N LEU A 285 -14.49 -3.29 -6.24
CA LEU A 285 -14.66 -3.99 -4.98
C LEU A 285 -15.89 -3.45 -4.25
N PHE A 286 -16.80 -4.33 -3.89
CA PHE A 286 -17.97 -4.05 -3.07
C PHE A 286 -17.85 -4.81 -1.76
N LEU A 287 -18.06 -4.08 -0.66
CA LEU A 287 -17.99 -4.63 0.69
C LEU A 287 -19.33 -4.42 1.38
N GLY A 288 -19.77 -5.40 2.17
CA GLY A 288 -21.01 -5.33 2.95
C GLY A 288 -20.97 -6.20 4.19
N THR A 289 -22.06 -6.22 4.95
CA THR A 289 -22.24 -7.01 6.16
C THR A 289 -23.19 -8.18 5.89
N GLY A 290 -22.64 -9.38 5.67
CA GLY A 290 -23.42 -10.59 5.41
C GLY A 290 -24.26 -10.55 4.12
N ASP A 291 -25.37 -11.30 4.08
CA ASP A 291 -26.30 -11.34 2.94
C ASP A 291 -27.20 -10.09 2.81
N THR A 292 -27.12 -9.18 3.78
CA THR A 292 -27.90 -7.93 3.78
C THR A 292 -27.15 -6.81 3.05
N PRO A 293 -27.79 -6.09 2.11
CA PRO A 293 -27.25 -4.81 1.66
C PRO A 293 -27.22 -3.85 2.85
N ALA A 294 -26.08 -3.17 3.03
CA ALA A 294 -25.92 -2.09 4.01
C ALA A 294 -26.86 -0.92 3.71
#